data_AF-A0A9P3HI41-F1
#
_entry.id   AF-A0A9P3HI41-F1
#
_cell.length_a   1.000
_cell.length_b   1.000
_cell.length_c   1.000
_cell.angle_alpha   90.00
_cell.angle_beta   90.00
_cell.angle_gamma   90.00
#
_symmetry.space_group_name_H-M   'P 1'
#
loop_
_entity.id
_entity.type
_entity.pdbx_description
1 polymer ?
#
loop_
_entity_poly.entity_id
_entity_poly.type
_entity_poly.pdbx_seq_one_letter_code
_entity_poly.pdbx_strand_id
1 'polypeptide(L)'
;MLACLGYLLLIITRESSTILRYMCLTVAVCGNFSAVPPMVSWFTSNIGGHTKRGVATAAIISFGNIGGAVGGQIYRASDAPNGYVLGHAICASVLAFSSVIILLMKYLLIRENKRRDNLTAEEFAREAEGGEDLCDWHPAWRYWT
;
A
#
# COMPACT_ATOMS: atom_id res chain seq x y z
N MET A 1 -5.04 8.03 -1.12
CA MET A 1 -6.02 8.90 -1.82
C MET A 1 -5.75 10.39 -1.62
N LEU A 2 -5.59 10.91 -0.39
CA LEU A 2 -5.20 12.32 -0.15
C LEU A 2 -3.87 12.72 -0.83
N ALA A 3 -2.87 11.83 -0.83
CA ALA A 3 -1.60 12.10 -1.50
C ALA A 3 -1.73 12.18 -3.05
N CYS A 4 -2.63 11.42 -3.68
CA CYS A 4 -2.89 11.54 -5.14
C CYS A 4 -3.45 12.92 -5.48
N LEU A 5 -4.40 13.41 -4.67
CA LEU A 5 -4.97 14.75 -4.78
C LEU A 5 -3.91 15.83 -4.60
N GLY A 6 -2.99 15.66 -3.64
CA GLY A 6 -1.86 16.56 -3.44
C GLY A 6 -0.92 16.66 -4.65
N TYR A 7 -0.58 15.52 -5.27
CA TYR A 7 0.24 15.51 -6.50
C TYR A 7 -0.50 16.06 -7.72
N LEU A 8 -1.80 15.80 -7.87
CA LEU A 8 -2.62 16.38 -8.95
C LEU A 8 -2.75 17.91 -8.79
N LEU A 9 -2.95 18.41 -7.57
CA LEU A 9 -2.97 19.85 -7.29
C LEU A 9 -1.63 20.52 -7.61
N LEU A 10 -0.50 19.86 -7.34
CA LEU A 10 0.84 20.36 -7.70
C LEU A 10 1.04 20.47 -9.22
N ILE A 11 0.44 19.57 -10.00
CA ILE A 11 0.49 19.61 -11.47
C ILE A 11 -0.37 20.77 -12.00
N ILE A 12 -1.56 21.00 -11.42
CA ILE A 12 -2.50 22.04 -11.87
C ILE A 12 -2.02 23.44 -11.46
N THR A 13 -1.42 23.60 -10.27
CA THR A 13 -0.97 24.90 -9.74
C THR A 13 0.42 25.32 -10.22
N ARG A 14 0.86 24.80 -11.37
CA ARG A 14 2.21 25.05 -11.94
C ARG A 14 2.53 26.55 -12.09
N GLU A 15 1.54 27.37 -12.41
CA GLU A 15 1.71 28.81 -12.67
C GLU A 15 1.28 29.70 -11.48
N SER A 16 0.95 29.11 -10.34
CA SER A 16 0.58 29.83 -9.13
C SER A 16 1.80 30.26 -8.28
N SER A 17 1.57 31.17 -7.34
CA SER A 17 2.58 31.64 -6.36
C SER A 17 3.35 30.48 -5.70
N THR A 18 4.65 30.67 -5.52
CA THR A 18 5.57 29.73 -4.85
C THR A 18 5.03 29.24 -3.49
N ILE A 19 4.31 30.10 -2.77
CA ILE A 19 3.69 29.77 -1.47
C ILE A 19 2.60 28.71 -1.64
N LEU A 20 1.77 28.81 -2.68
CA LEU A 20 0.69 27.85 -2.92
C LEU A 20 1.24 26.46 -3.25
N ARG A 21 2.32 26.39 -4.04
CA ARG A 21 2.99 25.13 -4.39
C ARG A 21 3.61 24.47 -3.16
N TYR A 22 4.21 25.26 -2.26
CA TYR A 22 4.75 24.76 -0.99
C TYR A 22 3.65 24.19 -0.08
N MET A 23 2.51 24.87 0.01
CA MET A 23 1.36 24.39 0.78
C MET A 23 0.81 23.07 0.22
N CYS A 24 0.65 22.96 -1.10
CA CYS A 24 0.22 21.72 -1.75
C CYS A 24 1.21 20.57 -1.54
N LEU A 25 2.52 20.84 -1.57
CA LEU A 25 3.55 19.85 -1.29
C LEU A 25 3.46 19.35 0.16
N THR A 26 3.32 20.25 1.13
CA THR A 26 3.17 19.87 2.55
C THR A 26 1.97 18.96 2.75
N VAL A 27 0.81 19.29 2.15
CA VAL A 27 -0.38 18.43 2.24
C VAL A 27 -0.16 17.07 1.60
N ALA A 28 0.50 17.01 0.44
CA ALA A 28 0.83 15.75 -0.24
C ALA A 28 1.74 14.87 0.64
N VAL A 29 2.77 15.47 1.26
CA VAL A 29 3.73 14.78 2.14
C VAL A 29 3.03 14.29 3.41
N CYS A 30 2.26 15.13 4.09
CA CYS A 30 1.50 14.72 5.28
C CYS A 30 0.55 13.55 4.97
N GLY A 31 -0.14 13.61 3.83
CA GLY A 31 -1.01 12.52 3.37
C GLY A 31 -0.27 11.22 3.09
N ASN A 32 0.96 11.28 2.60
CA ASN A 32 1.78 10.10 2.34
C ASN A 32 2.27 9.46 3.64
N PHE A 33 2.82 10.25 4.56
CA PHE A 33 3.35 9.73 5.83
C PHE A 33 2.25 9.19 6.76
N SER A 34 1.05 9.77 6.74
CA SER A 34 -0.08 9.26 7.52
C SER A 34 -0.57 7.88 7.07
N ALA A 35 -0.37 7.52 5.80
CA ALA A 35 -0.88 6.27 5.23
C ALA A 35 0.01 5.05 5.53
N VAL A 36 1.30 5.25 5.80
CA VAL A 36 2.28 4.16 5.96
C VAL A 36 2.01 3.30 7.21
N PRO A 37 1.83 3.86 8.42
CA PRO A 37 1.64 3.03 9.62
C PRO A 37 0.38 2.16 9.61
N PRO A 38 -0.81 2.69 9.22
CA PRO A 38 -2.02 1.87 9.09
C PRO A 38 -1.86 0.74 8.06
N MET A 39 -1.17 1.01 6.94
CA MET A 39 -0.90 0.00 5.92
C MET A 39 -0.05 -1.14 6.48
N VAL A 40 1.08 -0.82 7.13
CA VAL A 40 1.99 -1.85 7.67
C VAL A 40 1.29 -2.66 8.76
N SER A 41 0.51 -2.01 9.63
CA SER A 41 -0.30 -2.69 10.65
C SER A 41 -1.28 -3.68 10.02
N TRP A 42 -2.02 -3.24 9.00
CA TRP A 42 -2.98 -4.08 8.28
C TRP A 42 -2.32 -5.29 7.62
N PHE A 43 -1.18 -5.11 6.95
CA PHE A 43 -0.43 -6.22 6.35
C PHE A 43 0.07 -7.21 7.40
N THR A 44 0.62 -6.71 8.49
CA THR A 44 1.20 -7.52 9.57
C THR A 44 0.12 -8.34 10.30
N SER A 45 -1.09 -7.80 10.44
CA SER A 45 -2.23 -8.50 11.03
C SER A 45 -2.83 -9.59 10.14
N ASN A 46 -2.64 -9.51 8.82
CA ASN A 46 -3.17 -10.50 7.88
C ASN A 46 -2.24 -11.70 7.66
N ILE A 47 -1.02 -11.68 8.22
CA ILE A 47 -0.05 -12.77 8.09
C ILE A 47 0.05 -13.54 9.40
N GLY A 48 -0.35 -14.80 9.35
CA GLY A 48 -0.19 -15.76 10.44
C GLY A 48 1.23 -16.32 10.51
N GLY A 49 1.65 -16.72 11.71
CA GLY A 49 2.98 -17.29 11.95
C GLY A 49 4.07 -16.24 12.15
N HIS A 50 4.85 -16.38 13.22
CA HIS A 50 5.90 -15.41 13.59
C HIS A 50 6.98 -15.29 12.52
N THR A 51 7.45 -16.41 11.98
CA THR A 51 8.52 -16.45 10.97
C THR A 51 8.05 -15.86 9.64
N LYS A 52 6.88 -16.25 9.14
CA LYS A 52 6.30 -15.75 7.88
C LYS A 52 6.06 -14.24 7.94
N ARG A 53 5.50 -13.77 9.06
CA ARG A 53 5.29 -12.35 9.31
C ARG A 53 6.59 -11.56 9.37
N GLY A 54 7.62 -12.10 10.03
CA GLY A 54 8.95 -11.48 10.09
C GLY A 54 9.57 -11.30 8.70
N VAL A 55 9.57 -12.36 7.88
CA VAL A 55 10.10 -12.31 6.50
C VAL A 55 9.30 -11.33 5.63
N ALA A 56 7.98 -11.34 5.73
CA ALA A 56 7.13 -10.42 4.98
C ALA A 56 7.37 -8.96 5.35
N THR A 57 7.47 -8.64 6.65
CA THR A 57 7.77 -7.27 7.10
C THR A 57 9.17 -6.84 6.64
N ALA A 58 10.17 -7.73 6.71
CA ALA A 58 11.50 -7.44 6.19
C ALA A 58 11.47 -7.11 4.69
N ALA A 59 10.73 -7.90 3.89
CA ALA A 59 10.57 -7.65 2.47
C ALA A 59 9.91 -6.28 2.19
N ILE A 60 8.87 -5.91 2.93
CA ILE A 60 8.21 -4.59 2.81
C ILE A 60 9.22 -3.45 3.04
N ILE A 61 10.05 -3.57 4.07
CA ILE A 61 11.08 -2.56 4.39
C ILE A 61 12.14 -2.51 3.27
N SER A 62 12.58 -3.66 2.74
CA SER A 62 13.53 -3.71 1.62
C SER A 62 13.00 -3.01 0.38
N PHE A 63 11.74 -3.27 -0.01
CA PHE A 63 11.11 -2.56 -1.12
C PHE A 63 10.94 -1.06 -0.84
N GLY A 64 10.67 -0.67 0.40
CA GLY A 64 10.63 0.73 0.81
C GLY A 64 11.96 1.47 0.55
N ASN A 65 13.10 0.83 0.87
CA ASN A 65 14.42 1.39 0.61
C ASN A 65 14.72 1.53 -0.89
N ILE A 66 14.35 0.53 -1.70
CA ILE A 66 14.49 0.58 -3.17
C ILE A 66 13.64 1.73 -3.73
N GLY A 67 12.40 1.88 -3.26
CA GLY A 67 11.52 2.98 -3.63
C GLY A 67 12.11 4.35 -3.32
N GLY A 68 12.76 4.50 -2.15
CA GLY A 68 13.49 5.71 -1.79
C GLY A 68 14.69 6.00 -2.71
N ALA A 69 15.48 4.98 -3.01
CA ALA A 69 16.64 5.09 -3.91
C ALA A 69 16.23 5.52 -5.32
N VAL A 70 15.18 4.90 -5.87
CA VAL A 70 14.63 5.27 -7.20
C VAL A 70 13.95 6.64 -7.15
N GLY A 71 13.23 6.94 -6.07
CA GLY A 71 12.54 8.22 -5.84
C GLY A 71 13.44 9.44 -5.98
N GLY A 72 14.66 9.37 -5.42
CA GLY A 72 15.66 10.43 -5.54
C GLY A 72 16.18 10.64 -6.96
N GLN A 73 16.11 9.63 -7.83
CA GLN A 73 16.61 9.68 -9.22
C GLN A 73 15.55 10.15 -10.23
N ILE A 74 14.27 10.18 -9.83
CA ILE A 74 13.16 10.59 -10.70
C ILE A 74 13.15 12.10 -10.95
N TYR A 75 13.62 12.91 -10.01
CA TYR A 75 13.68 14.37 -10.16
C TYR A 75 14.98 14.80 -10.82
N ARG A 76 14.98 14.88 -12.16
CA ARG A 76 16.15 15.29 -12.95
C ARG A 76 16.22 16.80 -13.08
N ALA A 77 17.44 17.36 -13.03
CA ALA A 77 17.69 18.79 -13.25
C ALA A 77 17.22 19.27 -14.65
N SER A 78 17.18 18.37 -15.63
CA SER A 78 16.65 18.63 -16.97
C SER A 78 15.15 18.95 -16.99
N ASP A 79 14.39 18.50 -15.98
CA ASP A 79 12.93 18.69 -15.90
C ASP A 79 12.54 19.94 -15.10
N ALA A 80 13.55 20.68 -14.59
CA ALA A 80 13.37 21.94 -13.89
C ALA A 80 12.59 23.01 -14.70
N PRO A 81 12.83 23.23 -16.01
CA PRO A 81 12.12 24.25 -16.79
C PRO A 81 10.61 23.98 -16.90
N ASN A 82 10.22 22.71 -16.82
CA ASN A 82 8.82 22.27 -16.92
C ASN A 82 8.16 22.11 -15.53
N GLY A 83 8.85 22.46 -14.44
CA GLY A 83 8.32 22.35 -13.08
C GLY A 83 8.16 20.91 -12.60
N TYR A 84 9.01 19.98 -13.05
CA TYR A 84 9.07 18.58 -12.59
C TYR A 84 7.78 17.75 -12.81
N VAL A 85 6.98 18.08 -13.83
CA VAL A 85 5.72 17.39 -14.15
C VAL A 85 5.90 15.87 -14.31
N LEU A 86 7.00 15.44 -14.94
CA LEU A 86 7.28 14.01 -15.13
C LEU A 86 7.44 13.28 -13.79
N GLY A 87 8.18 13.87 -12.84
CA GLY A 87 8.39 13.29 -11.52
C GLY A 87 7.09 13.20 -10.72
N HIS A 88 6.28 14.25 -10.76
CA HIS A 88 4.96 14.25 -10.11
C HIS A 88 3.99 13.24 -10.75
N ALA A 89 4.02 13.08 -12.08
CA ALA A 89 3.21 12.11 -12.79
C ALA A 89 3.59 10.65 -12.44
N ILE A 90 4.89 10.36 -12.31
CA ILE A 90 5.38 9.04 -11.88
C ILE A 90 4.96 8.75 -10.44
N CYS A 91 5.11 9.71 -9.52
CA CYS A 91 4.65 9.54 -8.14
C CYS A 91 3.13 9.29 -8.09
N ALA A 92 2.34 10.04 -8.85
CA ALA A 92 0.90 9.89 -8.91
C ALA A 92 0.49 8.52 -9.50
N SER A 93 1.15 8.04 -10.55
CA SER A 93 0.83 6.75 -11.18
C SER A 93 1.17 5.57 -10.27
N VAL A 94 2.32 5.60 -9.61
CA VAL A 94 2.71 4.57 -8.63
C VAL A 94 1.75 4.55 -7.45
N LEU A 95 1.30 5.72 -6.96
CA LEU A 95 0.34 5.80 -5.87
C LEU A 95 -1.06 5.31 -6.28
N ALA A 96 -1.48 5.60 -7.51
CA ALA A 96 -2.72 5.08 -8.08
C ALA A 96 -2.66 3.54 -8.23
N PHE A 97 -1.56 3.02 -8.76
CA PHE A 97 -1.34 1.58 -8.90
C PHE A 97 -1.34 0.87 -7.53
N SER A 98 -0.64 1.42 -6.54
CA SER A 98 -0.66 0.92 -5.16
C SER A 98 -2.08 0.90 -4.58
N SER A 99 -2.87 1.96 -4.84
CA SER A 99 -4.27 2.01 -4.40
C SER A 99 -5.12 0.89 -5.01
N VAL A 100 -4.93 0.57 -6.30
CA VAL A 100 -5.62 -0.55 -6.96
C VAL A 100 -5.21 -1.89 -6.34
N ILE A 101 -3.93 -2.09 -6.07
CA ILE A 101 -3.45 -3.33 -5.42
C ILE A 101 -4.06 -3.49 -4.03
N ILE A 102 -4.11 -2.43 -3.22
CA ILE A 102 -4.70 -2.48 -1.87
C ILE A 102 -6.19 -2.83 -1.95
N LEU A 103 -6.94 -2.22 -2.88
CA LEU A 103 -8.35 -2.55 -3.09
C LEU A 103 -8.57 -3.99 -3.55
N LEU A 104 -7.72 -4.48 -4.46
CA LEU A 104 -7.75 -5.87 -4.91
C LEU A 104 -7.45 -6.83 -3.76
N MET A 105 -6.42 -6.57 -2.96
CA MET A 105 -6.10 -7.38 -1.79
C MET A 105 -7.24 -7.38 -0.78
N LYS A 106 -7.82 -6.22 -0.49
CA LYS A 106 -9.01 -6.12 0.38
C LYS A 106 -10.16 -6.98 -0.15
N TYR A 107 -10.44 -6.90 -1.45
CA TYR A 107 -11.49 -7.71 -2.08
C TYR A 107 -11.21 -9.22 -1.98
N LEU A 108 -9.97 -9.64 -2.23
CA LEU A 108 -9.57 -11.04 -2.13
C LEU A 108 -9.71 -11.57 -0.69
N LEU A 109 -9.33 -10.78 0.31
CA LEU A 109 -9.46 -11.15 1.73
C LEU A 109 -10.93 -11.25 2.15
N ILE A 110 -11.80 -10.33 1.70
CA ILE A 110 -13.25 -10.41 1.92
C ILE A 110 -13.83 -11.66 1.25
N ARG A 111 -13.42 -11.93 0.00
CA ARG A 111 -13.86 -13.11 -0.74
C ARG A 111 -13.44 -14.40 -0.06
N GLU A 112 -12.21 -14.46 0.46
CA GLU A 112 -11.70 -15.63 1.18
C GLU A 112 -12.40 -15.81 2.53
N ASN A 113 -12.63 -14.73 3.28
CA ASN A 113 -13.45 -14.79 4.50
C ASN A 113 -14.86 -15.34 4.20
N LYS A 114 -15.49 -14.87 3.13
CA LYS A 114 -16.81 -15.36 2.69
C LYS A 114 -16.78 -16.81 2.20
N ARG A 115 -15.70 -17.27 1.55
CA ARG A 115 -15.51 -18.68 1.20
C ARG A 115 -15.50 -19.53 2.46
N ARG A 116 -14.69 -19.12 3.45
CA ARG A 116 -14.55 -19.79 4.75
C ARG A 116 -15.83 -19.77 5.58
N ASP A 117 -16.68 -18.76 5.43
CA ASP A 117 -18.01 -18.70 6.09
C ASP A 117 -19.02 -19.70 5.51
N ASN A 118 -18.85 -20.10 4.24
CA ASN A 118 -19.74 -21.01 3.54
C ASN A 118 -19.24 -22.46 3.52
N LEU A 119 -18.15 -22.78 4.23
CA LEU A 119 -17.63 -24.14 4.31
C LEU A 119 -18.62 -25.04 5.05
N THR A 120 -18.87 -26.23 4.51
CA THR A 120 -19.58 -27.28 5.22
C THR A 120 -18.72 -27.84 6.37
N ALA A 121 -19.35 -28.49 7.35
CA ALA A 121 -18.63 -29.06 8.50
C ALA A 121 -17.55 -30.10 8.07
N GLU A 122 -17.82 -30.87 7.03
CA GLU A 122 -16.87 -31.84 6.46
C GLU A 122 -15.68 -31.14 5.78
N GLU A 123 -15.94 -30.09 4.99
CA GLU A 123 -14.89 -29.32 4.33
C GLU A 123 -14.03 -28.55 5.34
N PHE A 124 -14.66 -28.02 6.40
CA PHE A 124 -13.94 -27.37 7.50
C PHE A 124 -13.02 -28.36 8.22
N ALA A 125 -13.49 -29.56 8.54
CA ALA A 125 -12.68 -30.60 9.17
C ALA A 125 -11.49 -31.00 8.30
N ARG A 126 -11.70 -31.12 6.97
CA ARG A 126 -10.63 -31.42 6.01
C ARG A 126 -9.61 -30.28 5.90
N GLU A 127 -10.06 -29.03 5.80
CA GLU A 127 -9.15 -27.87 5.74
C GLU A 127 -8.44 -27.62 7.08
N ALA A 128 -8.98 -28.11 8.20
CA ALA A 128 -8.39 -28.01 9.53
C ALA A 128 -7.44 -29.18 9.88
N GLU A 129 -7.30 -30.21 9.04
CA GLU A 129 -6.42 -31.38 9.31
C GLU A 129 -4.96 -31.01 9.59
N GLY A 130 -4.49 -29.89 9.01
CA GLY A 130 -3.13 -29.39 9.23
C GLY A 130 -2.88 -28.71 10.58
N GLY A 131 -3.89 -28.60 11.46
CA GLY A 131 -3.74 -28.10 12.82
C GLY A 131 -3.12 -26.69 12.93
N GLU A 132 -2.31 -26.48 13.98
CA GLU A 132 -1.67 -25.17 14.27
C GLU A 132 -0.62 -24.75 13.22
N ASP A 133 -0.07 -25.70 12.46
CA ASP A 133 0.95 -25.43 11.44
C ASP A 133 0.39 -24.65 10.23
N LEU A 134 -0.94 -24.68 10.03
CA LEU A 134 -1.61 -23.93 8.96
C LEU A 134 -1.54 -22.40 9.16
N CYS A 135 -1.33 -21.90 10.38
CA CYS A 135 -1.26 -20.47 10.69
C CYS A 135 -2.44 -19.66 10.08
N ASP A 136 -2.19 -18.85 9.04
CA ASP A 136 -3.21 -18.05 8.34
C ASP A 136 -4.09 -18.82 7.35
N TRP A 137 -3.64 -20.01 6.95
CA TRP A 137 -4.41 -20.94 6.11
C TRP A 137 -5.48 -21.70 6.89
N HIS A 138 -5.45 -21.64 8.22
CA HIS A 138 -6.43 -22.32 9.05
C HIS A 138 -7.85 -21.78 8.75
N PRO A 139 -8.86 -22.63 8.53
CA PRO A 139 -10.19 -22.20 8.09
C PRO A 139 -10.90 -21.31 9.13
N ALA A 140 -10.54 -21.42 10.41
CA ALA A 140 -11.02 -20.51 11.47
C ALA A 140 -10.33 -19.14 11.50
N TRP A 141 -9.19 -18.96 10.81
CA TRP A 141 -8.51 -17.67 10.75
C TRP A 141 -9.32 -16.67 9.93
N ARG A 142 -9.50 -15.46 10.48
CA ARG A 142 -10.22 -14.37 9.82
C ARG A 142 -9.25 -13.25 9.46
N TYR A 143 -9.20 -12.93 8.18
CA TYR A 143 -8.42 -11.81 7.68
C TYR A 143 -9.07 -10.50 8.09
N TRP A 144 -8.24 -9.52 8.46
CA TRP A 144 -8.69 -8.17 8.79
C TRP A 144 -9.01 -7.43 7.49
N THR A 145 -10.28 -7.01 7.34
CA THR A 145 -10.80 -6.35 6.14
C THR A 145 -11.35 -4.97 6.44
#